data_AF-A0A8H3IR83-F1
#
_entry.id   AF-A0A8H3IR83-F1
#
_cell.length_a   1.000
_cell.length_b   1.000
_cell.length_c   1.000
_cell.angle_alpha   90.00
_cell.angle_beta   90.00
_cell.angle_gamma   90.00
#
_symmetry.space_group_name_H-M   'P 1'
#
loop_
_entity.id
_entity.type
_entity.pdbx_description
1 polymer ?
#
loop_
_entity_poly.entity_id
_entity_poly.type
_entity_poly.pdbx_seq_one_letter_code
_entity_poly.pdbx_strand_id
1 'polypeptide(L)'
;MSNPIPNLSYNQSYSGPAHPSPLQPFSGTPPLPPPKAGPQATPHIGPPVPPPPQDLTQPPWLSPPTQPTLQPPTTQDSWLPELLQDKSKPDLEGLLQSTELLSSLINAPSTTHPVYTASLEPLNAALQRNIKLASFLNSSADDLSNMRSKLTSQLLSLHALERQWRHKQADMDRALEPWSPKALHARLVSSIVEQEMLCQALEESFLESRDEKPSEREVAEWVKRYKESETVLGLRKERRARFDEGRVGGWR
;
A
#
# COMPACT_ATOMS: atom_id res chain seq x y z
N MET A 1 -19.88 -14.56 -48.76
CA MET A 1 -18.76 -15.49 -49.06
C MET A 1 -17.87 -15.51 -47.84
N SER A 2 -17.55 -16.70 -47.33
CA SER A 2 -16.96 -16.89 -45.99
C SER A 2 -15.58 -17.55 -46.06
N ASN A 3 -14.83 -17.43 -44.96
CA ASN A 3 -13.64 -18.21 -44.56
C ASN A 3 -12.30 -17.90 -45.28
N PRO A 4 -11.14 -18.25 -44.67
CA PRO A 4 -10.88 -18.49 -43.23
C PRO A 4 -9.61 -17.80 -42.66
N ILE A 5 -9.45 -17.92 -41.34
CA ILE A 5 -8.23 -17.60 -40.57
C ILE A 5 -7.15 -18.68 -40.84
N PRO A 6 -5.86 -18.32 -41.05
CA PRO A 6 -4.76 -19.28 -41.02
C PRO A 6 -4.39 -19.63 -39.57
N ASN A 7 -4.60 -20.89 -39.21
CA ASN A 7 -4.17 -21.47 -37.94
C ASN A 7 -2.74 -22.02 -38.11
N LEU A 8 -1.79 -21.58 -37.27
CA LEU A 8 -0.40 -22.04 -37.29
C LEU A 8 -0.02 -22.62 -35.93
N SER A 9 -0.37 -23.90 -35.76
CA SER A 9 0.14 -24.75 -34.70
C SER A 9 1.66 -24.82 -34.75
N TYR A 10 2.34 -24.49 -33.64
CA TYR A 10 3.65 -25.08 -33.35
C TYR A 10 3.51 -26.04 -32.18
N ASN A 11 3.40 -27.32 -32.53
CA ASN A 11 3.43 -28.43 -31.60
C ASN A 11 4.90 -28.81 -31.38
N GLN A 12 5.40 -28.69 -30.15
CA GLN A 12 6.65 -29.33 -29.78
C GLN A 12 6.48 -30.07 -28.46
N SER A 13 6.65 -31.39 -28.57
CA SER A 13 6.20 -32.36 -27.60
C SER A 13 7.27 -32.65 -26.55
N TYR A 14 6.87 -32.73 -25.29
CA TYR A 14 7.60 -33.49 -24.26
C TYR A 14 6.60 -34.28 -23.41
N SER A 15 6.55 -35.60 -23.61
CA SER A 15 6.14 -36.55 -22.56
C SER A 15 7.11 -36.38 -21.39
N GLY A 16 6.73 -36.39 -20.10
CA GLY A 16 5.77 -37.28 -19.43
C GLY A 16 6.52 -38.49 -18.83
N PRO A 17 5.97 -39.26 -17.87
CA PRO A 17 4.77 -39.05 -17.03
C PRO A 17 5.19 -38.46 -15.65
N ALA A 18 4.49 -38.54 -14.50
CA ALA A 18 3.21 -39.17 -14.10
C ALA A 18 2.55 -38.38 -12.94
N HIS A 19 1.30 -38.70 -12.62
CA HIS A 19 0.64 -38.40 -11.33
C HIS A 19 0.47 -39.67 -10.49
N PRO A 20 0.33 -39.52 -9.16
CA PRO A 20 -0.72 -40.24 -8.44
C PRO A 20 -1.77 -39.27 -7.85
N SER A 21 -3.02 -39.73 -7.80
CA SER A 21 -4.20 -38.97 -7.37
C SER A 21 -4.50 -39.19 -5.85
N PRO A 22 -5.66 -38.83 -5.26
CA PRO A 22 -5.65 -37.94 -4.10
C PRO A 22 -6.17 -38.57 -2.79
N LEU A 23 -5.81 -37.97 -1.65
CA LEU A 23 -6.48 -38.20 -0.35
C LEU A 23 -6.74 -36.87 0.36
N GLN A 24 -7.74 -36.88 1.25
CA GLN A 24 -8.44 -35.69 1.77
C GLN A 24 -7.83 -35.13 3.09
N PRO A 25 -8.56 -34.39 3.97
CA PRO A 25 -8.06 -33.10 4.45
C PRO A 25 -7.56 -33.14 5.90
N PHE A 26 -6.56 -32.32 6.23
CA PHE A 26 -6.21 -32.06 7.62
C PHE A 26 -6.18 -30.57 7.95
N SER A 27 -6.96 -30.23 8.97
CA SER A 27 -6.95 -28.95 9.66
C SER A 27 -5.57 -28.66 10.26
N GLY A 28 -5.05 -27.46 10.00
CA GLY A 28 -3.73 -27.03 10.47
C GLY A 28 -3.74 -25.59 10.95
N THR A 29 -4.33 -25.33 12.12
CA THR A 29 -4.07 -24.08 12.86
C THR A 29 -2.60 -24.08 13.34
N PRO A 30 -1.85 -22.98 13.17
CA PRO A 30 -0.48 -22.90 13.66
C PRO A 30 -0.44 -22.94 15.20
N PRO A 31 0.61 -23.51 15.81
CA PRO A 31 0.71 -23.66 17.27
C PRO A 31 0.92 -22.32 17.99
N LEU A 32 0.38 -22.22 19.20
CA LEU A 32 0.54 -21.04 20.06
C LEU A 32 1.99 -20.90 20.56
N PRO A 33 2.50 -19.66 20.74
CA PRO A 33 3.78 -19.41 21.40
C PRO A 33 3.70 -19.71 22.91
N PRO A 34 4.82 -20.09 23.57
CA PRO A 34 4.83 -20.47 24.97
C PRO A 34 4.65 -19.28 25.93
N PRO A 35 4.03 -19.48 27.12
CA PRO A 35 3.86 -18.43 28.12
C PRO A 35 5.20 -18.13 28.82
N LYS A 36 5.57 -16.85 28.91
CA LYS A 36 6.76 -16.41 29.66
C LYS A 36 6.36 -15.74 30.96
N ALA A 37 6.79 -16.31 32.08
CA ALA A 37 6.69 -15.69 33.39
C ALA A 37 7.58 -14.43 33.46
N GLY A 38 7.10 -13.38 34.14
CA GLY A 38 7.89 -12.18 34.47
C GLY A 38 8.71 -12.37 35.77
N PRO A 39 9.04 -11.31 36.52
CA PRO A 39 8.91 -9.87 36.20
C PRO A 39 10.20 -9.04 36.52
N GLN A 40 10.53 -8.03 35.70
CA GLN A 40 11.42 -6.94 36.14
C GLN A 40 11.21 -5.66 35.30
N ALA A 41 11.55 -4.50 35.86
CA ALA A 41 10.99 -3.20 35.49
C ALA A 41 11.92 -2.27 34.68
N THR A 42 11.33 -1.16 34.19
CA THR A 42 11.91 0.03 33.52
C THR A 42 12.20 -0.09 32.00
N PRO A 43 12.11 1.02 31.24
CA PRO A 43 11.00 1.97 31.22
C PRO A 43 10.42 2.15 29.79
N HIS A 44 9.09 2.23 29.67
CA HIS A 44 8.43 2.45 28.38
C HIS A 44 8.63 3.89 27.86
N ILE A 45 9.49 4.05 26.84
CA ILE A 45 9.50 5.24 25.99
C ILE A 45 8.61 4.93 24.77
N GLY A 46 7.35 5.35 24.87
CA GLY A 46 6.37 5.28 23.78
C GLY A 46 5.09 6.01 24.20
N PRO A 47 4.40 6.71 23.28
CA PRO A 47 3.13 7.34 23.62
C PRO A 47 2.12 6.25 24.04
N PRO A 48 1.26 6.53 25.04
CA PRO A 48 0.30 5.54 25.52
C PRO A 48 -0.64 5.13 24.39
N VAL A 49 -0.75 3.81 24.18
CA VAL A 49 -1.76 3.24 23.28
C VAL A 49 -3.14 3.68 23.80
N PRO A 50 -4.00 4.31 22.97
CA PRO A 50 -5.32 4.70 23.41
C PRO A 50 -6.11 3.45 23.84
N PRO A 51 -6.94 3.53 24.89
CA PRO A 51 -7.75 2.40 25.31
C PRO A 51 -8.64 1.93 24.15
N PRO A 52 -8.91 0.62 24.03
CA PRO A 52 -9.86 0.13 23.04
C PRO A 52 -11.22 0.82 23.29
N PRO A 53 -11.98 1.18 22.25
CA PRO A 53 -13.27 1.84 22.41
C PRO A 53 -14.24 0.92 23.14
N GLN A 54 -14.34 1.13 24.45
CA GLN A 54 -15.43 0.64 25.30
C GLN A 54 -16.67 1.48 25.00
N ASP A 55 -17.28 1.21 23.85
CA ASP A 55 -18.73 1.30 23.62
C ASP A 55 -19.03 0.90 22.17
N LEU A 56 -19.25 -0.40 21.97
CA LEU A 56 -20.08 -0.88 20.85
C LEU A 56 -21.55 -0.64 21.21
N THR A 57 -21.92 0.60 21.52
CA THR A 57 -23.32 1.04 21.44
C THR A 57 -23.73 0.95 19.98
N GLN A 58 -24.30 -0.21 19.62
CA GLN A 58 -24.95 -0.39 18.34
C GLN A 58 -25.96 0.74 18.19
N PRO A 59 -25.92 1.55 17.11
CA PRO A 59 -26.92 2.57 16.91
C PRO A 59 -28.33 1.94 16.91
N PRO A 60 -29.37 2.60 17.46
CA PRO A 60 -30.71 2.03 17.64
C PRO A 60 -31.40 1.53 16.34
N TRP A 61 -30.81 1.81 15.18
CA TRP A 61 -31.23 1.35 13.87
C TRP A 61 -30.88 -0.12 13.56
N LEU A 62 -29.96 -0.74 14.32
CA LEU A 62 -29.50 -2.13 14.08
C LEU A 62 -30.28 -3.22 14.84
N SER A 63 -31.10 -2.85 15.83
CA SER A 63 -31.96 -3.81 16.52
C SER A 63 -32.94 -4.47 15.52
N PRO A 64 -33.12 -5.80 15.55
CA PRO A 64 -34.14 -6.46 14.75
C PRO A 64 -35.53 -5.95 15.18
N PRO A 65 -36.49 -5.82 14.26
CA PRO A 65 -37.82 -5.36 14.61
C PRO A 65 -38.46 -6.37 15.57
N THR A 66 -38.78 -5.91 16.78
CA THR A 66 -39.87 -6.51 17.54
C THR A 66 -41.12 -6.28 16.70
N GLN A 67 -41.54 -7.28 15.92
CA GLN A 67 -42.79 -7.17 15.18
C GLN A 67 -43.90 -6.93 16.22
N PRO A 68 -44.61 -5.78 16.18
CA PRO A 68 -45.82 -5.67 16.97
C PRO A 68 -46.75 -6.77 16.45
N THR A 69 -47.10 -7.71 17.31
CA THR A 69 -48.10 -8.73 16.99
C THR A 69 -49.38 -7.98 16.72
N LEU A 70 -49.72 -7.80 15.43
CA LEU A 70 -50.99 -7.24 14.99
C LEU A 70 -52.08 -8.25 15.37
N GLN A 71 -52.49 -8.25 16.64
CA GLN A 71 -53.77 -8.81 17.03
C GLN A 71 -54.83 -7.99 16.30
N PRO A 72 -55.60 -8.57 15.37
CA PRO A 72 -56.78 -7.89 14.88
C PRO A 72 -57.70 -7.69 16.10
N PRO A 73 -58.08 -6.46 16.46
CA PRO A 73 -59.02 -6.27 17.54
C PRO A 73 -60.33 -6.96 17.18
N THR A 74 -60.89 -7.70 18.14
CA THR A 74 -62.18 -8.38 18.00
C THR A 74 -63.20 -7.42 17.42
N THR A 75 -63.88 -7.84 16.35
CA THR A 75 -64.95 -7.08 15.70
C THR A 75 -66.17 -7.00 16.62
N GLN A 76 -66.15 -6.07 17.58
CA GLN A 76 -67.35 -5.64 18.28
C GLN A 76 -67.91 -4.41 17.57
N ASP A 77 -68.90 -4.71 16.73
CA ASP A 77 -70.09 -3.93 16.38
C ASP A 77 -69.96 -2.45 15.97
N SER A 78 -70.56 -2.17 14.81
CA SER A 78 -71.24 -0.90 14.49
C SER A 78 -70.39 0.37 14.24
N TRP A 79 -69.10 0.26 13.89
CA TRP A 79 -68.41 1.43 13.33
C TRP A 79 -68.92 1.76 11.92
N LEU A 80 -69.69 2.85 11.81
CA LEU A 80 -70.08 3.48 10.55
C LEU A 80 -69.77 4.98 10.67
N PRO A 81 -69.04 5.59 9.71
CA PRO A 81 -68.77 7.04 9.71
C PRO A 81 -70.05 7.86 9.83
N GLU A 82 -70.02 8.92 10.64
CA GLU A 82 -71.18 9.80 10.91
C GLU A 82 -71.82 10.33 9.60
N LEU A 83 -70.98 10.64 8.61
CA LEU A 83 -71.36 11.06 7.25
C LEU A 83 -72.24 10.04 6.48
N LEU A 84 -72.30 8.78 6.92
CA LEU A 84 -73.12 7.72 6.33
C LEU A 84 -74.34 7.35 7.20
N GLN A 85 -74.44 7.83 8.43
CA GLN A 85 -75.57 7.56 9.33
C GLN A 85 -76.84 8.33 8.91
N ASP A 86 -76.68 9.57 8.44
CA ASP A 86 -77.80 10.45 8.02
C ASP A 86 -78.21 10.28 6.54
N LYS A 87 -77.74 9.23 5.85
CA LYS A 87 -77.87 9.10 4.39
C LYS A 87 -79.09 8.28 3.97
N SER A 88 -79.80 8.77 2.96
CA SER A 88 -80.98 8.09 2.42
C SER A 88 -80.59 6.82 1.65
N LYS A 89 -81.46 5.80 1.68
CA LYS A 89 -81.25 4.51 1.00
C LYS A 89 -80.78 4.59 -0.47
N PRO A 90 -81.34 5.42 -1.37
CA PRO A 90 -80.85 5.50 -2.75
C PRO A 90 -79.45 6.13 -2.86
N ASP A 91 -79.08 7.03 -1.94
CA ASP A 91 -77.75 7.67 -1.90
C ASP A 91 -76.68 6.63 -1.50
N LEU A 92 -76.99 5.76 -0.53
CA LEU A 92 -76.15 4.63 -0.13
C LEU A 92 -75.99 3.58 -1.24
N GLU A 93 -77.02 3.35 -2.05
CA GLU A 93 -76.96 2.40 -3.18
C GLU A 93 -76.06 2.93 -4.32
N GLY A 94 -76.13 4.22 -4.63
CA GLY A 94 -75.19 4.87 -5.57
C GLY A 94 -73.75 4.87 -5.06
N LEU A 95 -73.55 5.06 -3.76
CA LEU A 95 -72.22 4.99 -3.12
C LEU A 95 -71.66 3.56 -3.14
N LEU A 96 -72.50 2.53 -2.93
CA LEU A 96 -72.12 1.12 -3.05
C LEU A 96 -71.76 0.70 -4.48
N GLN A 97 -72.40 1.29 -5.50
CA GLN A 97 -72.06 1.04 -6.91
C GLN A 97 -70.73 1.68 -7.34
N SER A 98 -70.20 2.64 -6.58
CA SER A 98 -69.00 3.41 -6.93
C SER A 98 -67.79 3.03 -6.08
N THR A 99 -67.01 2.05 -6.56
CA THR A 99 -65.81 1.54 -5.87
C THR A 99 -64.75 2.61 -5.57
N GLU A 100 -64.63 3.65 -6.41
CA GLU A 100 -63.71 4.77 -6.18
C GLU A 100 -64.17 5.70 -5.05
N LEU A 101 -65.48 5.90 -4.87
CA LEU A 101 -65.99 6.66 -3.73
C LEU A 101 -65.80 5.88 -2.43
N LEU A 102 -66.07 4.56 -2.43
CA LEU A 102 -65.79 3.70 -1.28
C LEU A 102 -64.30 3.69 -0.91
N SER A 103 -63.39 3.60 -1.88
CA SER A 103 -61.94 3.63 -1.60
C SER A 103 -61.49 5.00 -1.10
N SER A 104 -62.05 6.10 -1.62
CA SER A 104 -61.79 7.44 -1.08
C SER A 104 -62.29 7.60 0.35
N LEU A 105 -63.46 7.03 0.68
CA LEU A 105 -64.10 7.12 1.99
C LEU A 105 -63.34 6.30 3.05
N ILE A 106 -62.82 5.13 2.68
CA ILE A 106 -61.94 4.33 3.56
C ILE A 106 -60.62 5.07 3.87
N ASN A 107 -60.06 5.78 2.88
CA ASN A 107 -58.75 6.44 2.97
C ASN A 107 -58.81 7.90 3.46
N ALA A 108 -59.98 8.53 3.52
CA ALA A 108 -60.13 9.93 3.94
C ALA A 108 -60.10 10.06 5.47
N PRO A 109 -59.28 10.97 6.05
CA PRO A 109 -58.97 10.98 7.49
C PRO A 109 -60.17 11.23 8.40
N SER A 110 -61.28 11.79 7.89
CA SER A 110 -62.55 11.97 8.60
C SER A 110 -63.43 10.72 8.65
N THR A 111 -63.15 9.72 7.80
CA THR A 111 -63.98 8.53 7.58
C THR A 111 -63.14 7.25 7.51
N THR A 112 -61.90 7.27 8.02
CA THR A 112 -61.02 6.11 8.15
C THR A 112 -61.21 5.42 9.50
N HIS A 113 -61.25 4.08 9.51
CA HIS A 113 -61.37 3.29 10.74
C HIS A 113 -60.07 3.40 11.57
N PRO A 114 -60.12 3.63 12.90
CA PRO A 114 -58.92 3.88 13.72
C PRO A 114 -57.90 2.73 13.71
N VAL A 115 -58.33 1.49 13.45
CA VAL A 115 -57.44 0.33 13.30
C VAL A 115 -56.63 0.37 12.00
N TYR A 116 -57.15 0.99 10.93
CA TYR A 116 -56.40 1.17 9.68
C TYR A 116 -55.31 2.24 9.87
N THR A 117 -55.58 3.33 10.58
CA THR A 117 -54.53 4.29 10.96
C THR A 117 -53.49 3.66 11.88
N ALA A 118 -53.90 2.80 12.81
CA ALA A 118 -52.98 2.09 13.73
C ALA A 118 -52.08 1.06 13.02
N SER A 119 -52.54 0.44 11.92
CA SER A 119 -51.68 -0.48 11.14
C SER A 119 -50.72 0.24 10.20
N LEU A 120 -51.05 1.47 9.78
CA LEU A 120 -50.16 2.32 8.97
C LEU A 120 -49.03 2.97 9.79
N GLU A 121 -49.22 3.23 11.09
CA GLU A 121 -48.18 3.81 11.97
C GLU A 121 -46.86 3.00 11.97
N PRO A 122 -46.83 1.68 12.27
CA PRO A 122 -45.58 0.91 12.28
C PRO A 122 -44.94 0.82 10.89
N LEU A 123 -45.74 0.83 9.82
CA LEU A 123 -45.25 0.84 8.44
C LEU A 123 -44.57 2.17 8.10
N ASN A 124 -45.17 3.30 8.49
CA ASN A 124 -44.57 4.63 8.33
C ASN A 124 -43.29 4.77 9.18
N ALA A 125 -43.30 4.29 10.43
CA ALA A 125 -42.11 4.25 11.28
C ALA A 125 -40.98 3.41 10.67
N ALA A 126 -41.30 2.25 10.07
CA ALA A 126 -40.33 1.42 9.35
C ALA A 126 -39.79 2.10 8.08
N LEU A 127 -40.63 2.77 7.29
CA LEU A 127 -40.20 3.56 6.13
C LEU A 127 -39.27 4.71 6.54
N GLN A 128 -39.63 5.47 7.57
CA GLN A 128 -38.79 6.55 8.11
C GLN A 128 -37.45 6.02 8.65
N ARG A 129 -37.44 4.86 9.30
CA ARG A 129 -36.21 4.17 9.74
C ARG A 129 -35.34 3.78 8.55
N ASN A 130 -35.92 3.23 7.49
CA ASN A 130 -35.20 2.86 6.26
C ASN A 130 -34.63 4.09 5.54
N ILE A 131 -35.36 5.20 5.46
CA ILE A 131 -34.86 6.47 4.87
C ILE A 131 -33.69 7.04 5.69
N LYS A 132 -33.80 7.05 7.03
CA LYS A 132 -32.70 7.46 7.93
C LYS A 132 -31.48 6.56 7.78
N LEU A 133 -31.68 5.24 7.70
CA LEU A 133 -30.60 4.27 7.48
C LEU A 133 -29.94 4.45 6.12
N ALA A 134 -30.71 4.64 5.05
CA ALA A 134 -30.18 4.87 3.70
C ALA A 134 -29.35 6.17 3.62
N SER A 135 -29.82 7.27 4.21
CA SER A 135 -29.05 8.53 4.26
C SER A 135 -27.76 8.40 5.07
N PHE A 136 -27.78 7.67 6.20
CA PHE A 136 -26.58 7.36 6.97
C PHE A 136 -25.58 6.49 6.20
N LEU A 137 -26.05 5.44 5.51
CA LEU A 137 -25.21 4.62 4.64
C LEU A 137 -24.61 5.43 3.48
N ASN A 138 -25.34 6.39 2.92
CA ASN A 138 -24.78 7.25 1.88
C ASN A 138 -23.67 8.17 2.44
N SER A 139 -23.93 8.87 3.55
CA SER A 139 -22.93 9.75 4.17
C SER A 139 -21.64 9.00 4.57
N SER A 140 -21.77 7.78 5.12
CA SER A 140 -20.62 6.94 5.47
C SER A 140 -19.91 6.38 4.24
N ALA A 141 -20.60 6.10 3.14
CA ALA A 141 -19.97 5.75 1.87
C ALA A 141 -19.19 6.92 1.26
N ASP A 142 -19.74 8.14 1.33
CA ASP A 142 -19.07 9.38 0.91
C ASP A 142 -17.79 9.60 1.73
N ASP A 143 -17.86 9.48 3.07
CA ASP A 143 -16.71 9.58 3.97
C ASP A 143 -15.63 8.53 3.68
N LEU A 144 -16.01 7.27 3.45
CA LEU A 144 -15.07 6.21 3.07
C LEU A 144 -14.42 6.50 1.70
N SER A 145 -15.16 7.06 0.74
CA SER A 145 -14.61 7.45 -0.56
C SER A 145 -13.58 8.59 -0.42
N ASN A 146 -13.87 9.57 0.45
CA ASN A 146 -12.99 10.69 0.79
C ASN A 146 -11.73 10.22 1.52
N MET A 147 -11.84 9.28 2.45
CA MET A 147 -10.68 8.69 3.12
C MET A 147 -9.82 7.87 2.17
N ARG A 148 -10.45 7.11 1.25
CA ARG A 148 -9.73 6.36 0.21
C ARG A 148 -8.95 7.28 -0.74
N SER A 149 -9.55 8.40 -1.18
CA SER A 149 -8.89 9.35 -2.09
C SER A 149 -7.72 10.09 -1.41
N LYS A 150 -7.87 10.45 -0.13
CA LYS A 150 -6.78 10.98 0.69
C LYS A 150 -5.63 9.97 0.79
N LEU A 151 -5.91 8.72 1.19
CA LEU A 151 -4.89 7.67 1.32
C LEU A 151 -4.19 7.36 0.00
N THR A 152 -4.91 7.32 -1.14
CA THR A 152 -4.26 7.08 -2.44
C THR A 152 -3.34 8.23 -2.84
N SER A 153 -3.71 9.49 -2.58
CA SER A 153 -2.84 10.64 -2.82
C SER A 153 -1.59 10.63 -1.93
N GLN A 154 -1.74 10.27 -0.64
CA GLN A 154 -0.63 10.14 0.29
C GLN A 154 0.33 9.01 -0.11
N LEU A 155 -0.19 7.83 -0.46
CA LEU A 155 0.62 6.69 -0.93
C LEU A 155 1.43 7.05 -2.18
N LEU A 156 0.80 7.72 -3.16
CA LEU A 156 1.51 8.21 -4.35
C LEU A 156 2.63 9.20 -3.99
N SER A 157 2.40 10.10 -3.03
CA SER A 157 3.42 11.05 -2.55
C SER A 157 4.58 10.35 -1.83
N LEU A 158 4.30 9.31 -1.03
CA LEU A 158 5.31 8.51 -0.35
C LEU A 158 6.16 7.71 -1.36
N HIS A 159 5.52 7.07 -2.34
CA HIS A 159 6.24 6.36 -3.42
C HIS A 159 7.09 7.32 -4.26
N ALA A 160 6.67 8.57 -4.46
CA ALA A 160 7.49 9.58 -5.13
C ALA A 160 8.71 9.97 -4.28
N LEU A 161 8.53 10.21 -2.98
CA LEU A 161 9.62 10.53 -2.05
C LEU A 161 10.61 9.36 -1.90
N GLU A 162 10.13 8.12 -1.85
CA GLU A 162 10.94 6.91 -1.75
C GLU A 162 11.84 6.74 -3.00
N ARG A 163 11.31 7.02 -4.20
CA ARG A 163 12.09 7.04 -5.44
C ARG A 163 13.15 8.14 -5.44
N GLN A 164 12.80 9.34 -4.98
CA GLN A 164 13.76 10.45 -4.83
C GLN A 164 14.87 10.13 -3.83
N TRP A 165 14.53 9.47 -2.71
CA TRP A 165 15.51 9.05 -1.71
C TRP A 165 16.45 7.96 -2.26
N ARG A 166 15.92 6.92 -2.92
CA ARG A 166 16.77 5.90 -3.58
C ARG A 166 17.68 6.49 -4.66
N HIS A 167 17.19 7.46 -5.42
CA HIS A 167 18.03 8.17 -6.41
C HIS A 167 19.16 8.93 -5.72
N LYS A 168 18.86 9.73 -4.69
CA LYS A 168 19.88 10.46 -3.90
C LYS A 168 20.89 9.53 -3.23
N GLN A 169 20.45 8.36 -2.74
CA GLN A 169 21.36 7.36 -2.19
C GLN A 169 22.28 6.80 -3.28
N ALA A 170 21.75 6.44 -4.45
CA ALA A 170 22.57 5.96 -5.57
C ALA A 170 23.57 7.01 -6.07
N ASP A 171 23.18 8.29 -6.08
CA ASP A 171 24.06 9.41 -6.44
C ASP A 171 25.17 9.61 -5.39
N MET A 172 24.84 9.48 -4.10
CA MET A 172 25.82 9.50 -3.00
C MET A 172 26.79 8.33 -3.09
N ASP A 173 26.28 7.10 -3.28
CA ASP A 173 27.11 5.90 -3.40
C ASP A 173 28.03 6.00 -4.63
N ARG A 174 27.53 6.55 -5.75
CA ARG A 174 28.33 6.86 -6.95
C ARG A 174 29.37 7.96 -6.72
N ALA A 175 29.07 8.98 -5.92
CA ALA A 175 30.02 10.03 -5.56
C ALA A 175 31.11 9.51 -4.59
N LEU A 176 30.79 8.52 -3.77
CA LEU A 176 31.71 7.88 -2.82
C LEU A 176 32.54 6.75 -3.44
N GLU A 177 32.09 6.13 -4.53
CA GLU A 177 32.76 5.00 -5.19
C GLU A 177 34.25 5.26 -5.52
N PRO A 178 34.66 6.42 -6.09
CA PRO A 178 36.07 6.77 -6.32
C PRO A 178 36.92 6.95 -5.04
N TRP A 179 36.27 7.21 -3.91
CA TRP A 179 36.89 7.37 -2.60
C TRP A 179 36.81 6.10 -1.74
N SER A 180 36.20 5.03 -2.28
CA SER A 180 36.19 3.73 -1.62
C SER A 180 37.61 3.20 -1.44
N PRO A 181 37.91 2.43 -0.38
CA PRO A 181 39.23 1.87 -0.16
C PRO A 181 39.75 1.04 -1.36
N LYS A 182 38.84 0.39 -2.10
CA LYS A 182 39.16 -0.36 -3.31
C LYS A 182 39.56 0.54 -4.48
N ALA A 183 38.83 1.62 -4.74
CA ALA A 183 39.18 2.57 -5.80
C ALA A 183 40.49 3.32 -5.49
N LEU A 184 40.70 3.71 -4.23
CA LEU A 184 41.94 4.32 -3.77
C LEU A 184 43.15 3.37 -3.89
N HIS A 185 42.97 2.08 -3.59
CA HIS A 185 43.99 1.05 -3.79
C HIS A 185 44.28 0.82 -5.28
N ALA A 186 43.25 0.69 -6.12
CA ALA A 186 43.40 0.54 -7.56
C ALA A 186 44.16 1.74 -8.19
N ARG A 187 43.85 2.97 -7.77
CA ARG A 187 44.57 4.18 -8.18
C ARG A 187 46.01 4.23 -7.64
N LEU A 188 46.27 3.71 -6.43
CA LEU A 188 47.63 3.58 -5.92
C LEU A 188 48.43 2.60 -6.79
N VAL A 189 47.84 1.46 -7.14
CA VAL A 189 48.46 0.46 -8.02
C VAL A 189 48.70 1.02 -9.43
N SER A 190 47.73 1.72 -10.05
CA SER A 190 47.93 2.35 -11.35
C SER A 190 49.07 3.38 -11.28
N SER A 191 49.12 4.21 -10.24
CA SER A 191 50.19 5.19 -10.05
C SER A 191 51.57 4.57 -9.81
N ILE A 192 51.66 3.30 -9.40
CA ILE A 192 52.94 2.57 -9.34
C ILE A 192 53.35 2.19 -10.76
N VAL A 193 52.44 1.58 -11.53
CA VAL A 193 52.70 1.19 -12.93
C VAL A 193 53.06 2.41 -13.79
N GLU A 194 52.30 3.50 -13.68
CA GLU A 194 52.59 4.78 -14.36
C GLU A 194 54.01 5.28 -14.01
N GLN A 195 54.44 5.15 -12.76
CA GLN A 195 55.78 5.56 -12.34
C GLN A 195 56.89 4.62 -12.84
N GLU A 196 56.61 3.31 -12.96
CA GLU A 196 57.53 2.33 -13.57
C GLU A 196 57.71 2.63 -15.06
N MET A 197 56.61 2.90 -15.78
CA MET A 197 56.66 3.35 -17.18
C MET A 197 57.40 4.67 -17.36
N LEU A 198 57.30 5.61 -16.40
CA LEU A 198 58.08 6.86 -16.44
C LEU A 198 59.58 6.62 -16.21
N CYS A 199 59.97 5.71 -15.31
CA CYS A 199 61.39 5.34 -15.17
C CYS A 199 61.92 4.68 -16.45
N GLN A 200 61.16 3.76 -17.04
CA GLN A 200 61.51 3.11 -18.32
C GLN A 200 61.63 4.13 -19.46
N ALA A 201 60.67 5.05 -19.60
CA ALA A 201 60.73 6.11 -20.61
C ALA A 201 61.92 7.08 -20.39
N LEU A 202 62.35 7.32 -19.14
CA LEU A 202 63.56 8.08 -18.84
C LEU A 202 64.84 7.30 -19.20
N GLU A 203 64.86 5.98 -19.03
CA GLU A 203 65.96 5.12 -19.49
C GLU A 203 66.01 5.06 -21.03
N GLU A 204 64.88 4.83 -21.68
CA GLU A 204 64.73 4.75 -23.14
C GLU A 204 65.12 6.07 -23.82
N SER A 205 64.60 7.22 -23.36
CA SER A 205 64.95 8.53 -23.93
C SER A 205 66.43 8.89 -23.76
N PHE A 206 67.07 8.46 -22.67
CA PHE A 206 68.52 8.61 -22.50
C PHE A 206 69.30 7.70 -23.46
N LEU A 207 68.85 6.46 -23.67
CA LEU A 207 69.45 5.53 -24.62
C LEU A 207 69.23 5.91 -26.10
N GLU A 208 68.10 6.56 -26.43
CA GLU A 208 67.79 7.08 -27.76
C GLU A 208 68.59 8.34 -28.08
N SER A 209 68.87 9.20 -27.09
CA SER A 209 69.72 10.39 -27.26
C SER A 209 71.20 10.10 -27.61
N ARG A 210 71.59 8.81 -27.66
CA ARG A 210 72.97 8.32 -27.79
C ARG A 210 73.62 8.54 -29.15
N ASP A 211 72.85 8.86 -30.19
CA ASP A 211 73.37 9.21 -31.52
C ASP A 211 74.13 10.55 -31.49
N GLU A 212 73.85 11.39 -30.48
CA GLU A 212 74.70 12.52 -30.09
C GLU A 212 75.41 12.19 -28.76
N LYS A 213 76.61 12.73 -28.53
CA LYS A 213 77.29 12.55 -27.23
C LYS A 213 76.68 13.53 -26.22
N PRO A 214 75.93 13.08 -25.19
CA PRO A 214 75.30 14.00 -24.25
C PRO A 214 76.36 14.76 -23.44
N SER A 215 76.07 16.01 -23.13
CA SER A 215 76.89 16.86 -22.28
C SER A 215 76.93 16.30 -20.85
N GLU A 216 78.06 16.47 -20.15
CA GLU A 216 78.19 16.11 -18.72
C GLU A 216 77.07 16.73 -17.86
N ARG A 217 76.61 17.93 -18.24
CA ARG A 217 75.47 18.61 -17.62
C ARG A 217 74.15 17.87 -17.84
N GLU A 218 73.89 17.38 -19.04
CA GLU A 218 72.65 16.67 -19.40
C GLU A 218 72.60 15.32 -18.69
N VAL A 219 73.74 14.62 -18.61
CA VAL A 219 73.90 13.40 -17.80
C VAL A 219 73.61 13.69 -16.32
N ALA A 220 74.16 14.76 -15.75
CA ALA A 220 73.90 15.14 -14.36
C ALA A 220 72.42 15.50 -14.10
N GLU A 221 71.79 16.23 -15.02
CA GLU A 221 70.35 16.55 -14.95
C GLU A 221 69.47 15.31 -15.11
N TRP A 222 69.83 14.36 -15.98
CA TRP A 222 69.15 13.07 -16.13
C TRP A 222 69.27 12.20 -14.88
N VAL A 223 70.49 12.00 -14.34
CA VAL A 223 70.71 11.21 -13.12
C VAL A 223 69.90 11.77 -11.95
N LYS A 224 69.78 13.10 -11.85
CA LYS A 224 68.93 13.75 -10.85
C LYS A 224 67.44 13.41 -11.07
N ARG A 225 66.89 13.61 -12.27
CA ARG A 225 65.49 13.30 -12.60
C ARG A 225 65.16 11.83 -12.38
N TYR A 226 66.06 10.92 -12.78
CA TYR A 226 65.89 9.48 -12.62
C TYR A 226 65.82 9.07 -11.14
N LYS A 227 66.74 9.56 -10.30
CA LYS A 227 66.71 9.31 -8.84
C LYS A 227 65.48 9.91 -8.17
N GLU A 228 65.02 11.08 -8.62
CA GLU A 228 63.75 11.67 -8.17
C GLU A 228 62.56 10.75 -8.55
N SER A 229 62.51 10.20 -9.77
CA SER A 229 61.46 9.24 -10.15
C SER A 229 61.54 7.89 -9.41
N GLU A 230 62.75 7.39 -9.14
CA GLU A 230 63.00 6.13 -8.41
C GLU A 230 62.58 6.25 -6.93
N THR A 231 62.93 7.36 -6.27
CA THR A 231 62.51 7.60 -4.87
C THR A 231 60.99 7.70 -4.74
N VAL A 232 60.31 8.37 -5.69
CA VAL A 232 58.84 8.40 -5.75
C VAL A 232 58.24 7.00 -5.95
N LEU A 233 58.85 6.17 -6.80
CA LEU A 233 58.43 4.78 -7.01
C LEU A 233 58.55 3.94 -5.72
N GLY A 234 59.69 4.04 -5.04
CA GLY A 234 59.94 3.37 -3.75
C GLY A 234 58.90 3.76 -2.69
N LEU A 235 58.62 5.06 -2.53
CA LEU A 235 57.60 5.55 -1.60
C LEU A 235 56.18 5.08 -1.93
N ARG A 236 55.82 4.97 -3.22
CA ARG A 236 54.51 4.42 -3.63
C ARG A 236 54.41 2.92 -3.33
N LYS A 237 55.47 2.14 -3.58
CA LYS A 237 55.54 0.71 -3.25
C LYS A 237 55.44 0.46 -1.74
N GLU A 238 56.16 1.24 -0.93
CA GLU A 238 56.09 1.16 0.54
C GLU A 238 54.71 1.57 1.08
N ARG A 239 54.08 2.60 0.49
CA ARG A 239 52.69 2.99 0.81
C ARG A 239 51.69 1.87 0.47
N ARG A 240 51.89 1.15 -0.63
CA ARG A 240 51.07 -0.03 -0.99
C ARG A 240 51.25 -1.15 0.02
N ALA A 241 52.48 -1.50 0.40
CA ALA A 241 52.73 -2.53 1.41
C ALA A 241 52.01 -2.18 2.74
N ARG A 242 52.12 -0.93 3.21
CA ARG A 242 51.34 -0.44 4.36
C ARG A 242 49.84 -0.52 4.15
N PHE A 243 49.34 -0.34 2.93
CA PHE A 243 47.93 -0.46 2.61
C PHE A 243 47.44 -1.90 2.70
N ASP A 244 48.19 -2.83 2.10
CA ASP A 244 47.88 -4.27 2.11
C ASP A 244 47.92 -4.84 3.55
N GLU A 245 48.73 -4.25 4.45
CA GLU A 245 48.79 -4.56 5.89
C GLU A 245 47.73 -3.84 6.75
N GLY A 246 46.89 -2.97 6.18
CA GLY A 246 45.91 -2.16 6.92
C GLY A 246 46.53 -1.02 7.76
N ARG A 247 47.79 -0.67 7.56
CA ARG A 247 48.50 0.46 8.21
C ARG A 247 48.24 1.79 7.47
N VAL A 248 46.98 2.10 7.19
CA VAL A 248 46.54 3.30 6.44
C VAL A 248 45.85 4.30 7.35
N GLY A 249 46.45 5.47 7.54
CA GLY A 249 45.94 6.48 8.46
C GLY A 249 46.29 6.13 9.91
N GLY A 250 46.99 7.04 10.60
CA GLY A 250 47.45 6.83 11.97
C GLY A 250 46.35 7.01 13.02
N TRP A 251 45.30 6.19 12.98
CA TRP A 251 44.26 6.12 14.00
C TRP A 251 44.03 4.64 14.39
N ARG A 252 44.42 4.32 15.62
CA ARG A 252 44.09 3.09 16.36
C ARG A 252 43.41 3.52 17.66
#